data_AF-A0AAD3HMI3-F1
#
_entry.id   AF-A0AAD3HMI3-F1
#
_cell.length_a   1.000
_cell.length_b   1.000
_cell.length_c   1.000
_cell.angle_alpha   90.00
_cell.angle_beta   90.00
_cell.angle_gamma   90.00
#
_symmetry.space_group_name_H-M   'P 1'
#
loop_
_entity.id
_entity.type
_entity.pdbx_description
1 polymer ?
#
loop_
_entity_poly.entity_id
_entity_poly.type
_entity_poly.pdbx_seq_one_letter_code
_entity_poly.pdbx_strand_id
1 'polypeptide(L)'
;MALVLAAGAGVGATLLAQALVSKLRSKARSGKTDDIQERSTTSSAGGGAAAYETKKAVDEYLQFHFAAPEDLLPYSNGPKDALMFTARLAQLCERHCAALQDFTGEREEPVAVDVGCAVGGASFELARAFPHVLGIDYSKHFVEAAEHMKRRGVCEYEAVVEGEVRQRCLAAVPADIDRSRVRFMLGDACALPDSLAQVDCVLAANLLCRLPDPRVFLERCRSLIKPGGVLVLVSPYSWLKSWTEQEKWLGGFYQDGKPVRGSETITAILSPDFELVAQQDVPFLIREHARKFQWGCSHAMVWKRNGRVV
;
A
#
# COMPACT_ATOMS: atom_id res chain seq x y z
N MET A 1 -15.32 44.12 -32.09
CA MET A 1 -16.02 44.29 -30.80
C MET A 1 -16.60 42.94 -30.41
N ALA A 2 -16.20 42.45 -29.24
CA ALA A 2 -16.48 41.11 -28.74
C ALA A 2 -17.95 40.95 -28.30
N LEU A 3 -18.46 39.72 -28.37
CA LEU A 3 -19.16 39.12 -27.22
C LEU A 3 -19.12 37.59 -27.29
N VAL A 4 -18.77 37.00 -26.15
CA VAL A 4 -18.65 35.59 -25.80
C VAL A 4 -20.04 35.00 -25.53
N LEU A 5 -20.27 33.70 -25.80
CA LEU A 5 -21.13 32.84 -24.98
C LEU A 5 -20.80 31.35 -25.18
N ALA A 6 -20.91 30.62 -24.08
CA ALA A 6 -20.28 29.34 -23.78
C ALA A 6 -21.26 28.15 -23.72
N ALA A 7 -20.67 26.95 -23.83
CA ALA A 7 -20.96 25.66 -23.17
C ALA A 7 -22.41 25.11 -23.10
N GLY A 8 -22.58 23.88 -23.60
CA GLY A 8 -23.74 23.03 -23.29
C GLY A 8 -23.51 21.56 -23.62
N ALA A 9 -23.05 20.76 -22.65
CA ALA A 9 -23.25 19.31 -22.58
C ALA A 9 -22.83 18.80 -21.19
N GLY A 10 -23.78 18.38 -20.34
CA GLY A 10 -23.41 17.85 -19.01
C GLY A 10 -24.52 17.53 -18.00
N VAL A 11 -25.80 17.54 -18.38
CA VAL A 11 -26.90 17.36 -17.40
C VAL A 11 -27.62 16.00 -17.54
N GLY A 12 -27.43 15.28 -18.65
CA GLY A 12 -28.21 14.05 -18.94
C GLY A 12 -27.78 12.80 -18.17
N ALA A 13 -26.48 12.63 -17.89
CA ALA A 13 -25.97 11.39 -17.29
C ALA A 13 -26.21 11.29 -15.77
N THR A 14 -26.28 12.43 -15.07
CA THR A 14 -26.37 12.50 -13.61
C THR A 14 -27.78 12.14 -13.07
N LEU A 15 -28.82 12.36 -13.88
CA LEU A 15 -30.21 12.09 -13.49
C LEU A 15 -30.59 10.60 -13.56
N LEU A 16 -29.94 9.81 -14.43
CA LEU A 16 -30.19 8.36 -14.51
C LEU A 16 -29.58 7.58 -13.34
N ALA A 17 -28.44 8.02 -12.81
CA ALA A 17 -27.81 7.39 -11.66
C ALA A 17 -28.63 7.58 -10.36
N GLN A 18 -29.27 8.74 -10.19
CA GLN A 18 -30.06 9.04 -8.99
C GLN A 18 -31.40 8.28 -8.94
N ALA A 19 -31.97 7.93 -10.09
CA ALA A 19 -33.23 7.17 -10.16
C ALA A 19 -33.08 5.67 -9.82
N LEU A 20 -31.90 5.09 -10.00
CA LEU A 20 -31.64 3.68 -9.64
C LEU A 20 -31.45 3.49 -8.13
N VAL A 21 -30.86 4.48 -7.45
CA VAL A 21 -30.55 4.44 -6.01
C VAL A 21 -31.81 4.54 -5.14
N SER A 22 -32.88 5.16 -5.62
CA SER A 22 -34.12 5.34 -4.84
C SER A 22 -34.96 4.06 -4.74
N LYS A 23 -34.92 3.16 -5.73
CA LYS A 23 -35.69 1.91 -5.75
C LYS A 23 -35.14 0.80 -4.86
N LEU A 24 -33.87 0.89 -4.43
CA LEU A 24 -33.23 -0.11 -3.57
C LEU A 24 -33.37 0.19 -2.07
N ARG A 25 -33.97 1.33 -1.69
CA ARG A 25 -34.12 1.78 -0.29
C ARG A 25 -35.23 1.07 0.50
N SER A 26 -36.08 0.25 -0.11
CA SER A 26 -37.32 -0.22 0.55
C SER A 26 -37.29 -1.62 1.17
N LYS A 27 -36.16 -2.32 1.25
CA LYS A 27 -36.11 -3.63 1.94
C LYS A 27 -34.75 -3.90 2.61
N ALA A 28 -34.64 -3.58 3.89
CA ALA A 28 -33.84 -4.37 4.84
C ALA A 28 -34.21 -3.95 6.27
N ARG A 29 -34.78 -4.87 7.05
CA ARG A 29 -35.04 -4.71 8.48
C ARG A 29 -34.35 -5.86 9.22
N SER A 30 -33.58 -5.48 10.22
CA SER A 30 -33.28 -6.20 11.47
C SER A 30 -32.61 -7.59 11.38
N GLY A 31 -31.31 -7.61 11.67
CA GLY A 31 -30.58 -8.75 12.23
C GLY A 31 -29.61 -8.23 13.29
N LYS A 32 -29.62 -8.84 14.49
CA LYS A 32 -28.70 -8.52 15.59
C LYS A 32 -27.26 -8.75 15.13
N THR A 33 -26.40 -7.73 15.22
CA THR A 33 -24.97 -7.82 14.98
C THR A 33 -24.24 -8.07 16.30
N ASP A 34 -23.46 -9.14 16.31
CA ASP A 34 -22.46 -9.41 17.35
C ASP A 34 -21.44 -8.25 17.39
N ASP A 35 -20.99 -7.94 18.60
CA ASP A 35 -20.14 -6.81 18.95
C ASP A 35 -18.72 -7.00 18.38
N ILE A 36 -18.51 -6.56 17.13
CA ILE A 36 -17.19 -6.50 16.49
C ILE A 36 -16.55 -5.17 16.88
N GLN A 37 -15.48 -5.23 17.68
CA GLN A 37 -14.73 -4.04 18.13
C GLN A 37 -14.24 -3.19 16.94
N GLU A 38 -14.77 -1.97 16.81
CA GLU A 38 -14.36 -0.96 15.83
C GLU A 38 -13.00 -0.32 16.18
N ARG A 39 -11.87 -1.01 15.99
CA ARG A 39 -10.54 -0.39 16.13
C ARG A 39 -10.06 0.21 14.82
N SER A 40 -9.56 1.44 14.86
CA SER A 40 -8.94 2.10 13.71
C SER A 40 -7.59 1.45 13.39
N THR A 41 -7.24 1.34 12.11
CA THR A 41 -5.88 0.92 11.71
C THR A 41 -4.81 1.97 12.06
N THR A 42 -5.25 3.20 12.34
CA THR A 42 -4.43 4.38 12.61
C THR A 42 -4.09 4.61 14.08
N SER A 43 -4.69 3.86 15.01
CA SER A 43 -4.45 4.12 16.43
C SER A 43 -3.03 3.73 16.83
N SER A 44 -2.29 4.69 17.38
CA SER A 44 -1.06 4.46 18.16
C SER A 44 -1.31 3.57 19.40
N ALA A 45 -2.57 3.32 19.75
CA ALA A 45 -2.98 2.32 20.72
C ALA A 45 -3.13 0.93 20.04
N GLY A 46 -2.52 -0.08 20.65
CA GLY A 46 -2.28 -1.40 20.08
C GLY A 46 -3.48 -2.15 19.49
N GLY A 47 -3.15 -3.05 18.57
CA GLY A 47 -4.11 -3.96 17.94
C GLY A 47 -3.48 -5.20 17.29
N GLY A 48 -2.15 -5.22 17.08
CA GLY A 48 -1.47 -6.30 16.38
C GLY A 48 -2.12 -6.63 15.04
N ALA A 49 -1.86 -7.82 14.51
CA ALA A 49 -2.40 -8.26 13.22
C ALA A 49 -3.95 -8.17 13.15
N ALA A 50 -4.65 -8.37 14.28
CA ALA A 50 -6.11 -8.30 14.34
C ALA A 50 -6.69 -6.92 13.97
N ALA A 51 -5.89 -5.84 14.04
CA ALA A 51 -6.33 -4.51 13.60
C ALA A 51 -6.68 -4.46 12.11
N TYR A 52 -6.11 -5.34 11.28
CA TYR A 52 -6.37 -5.40 9.85
C TYR A 52 -7.52 -6.35 9.46
N GLU A 53 -8.02 -7.16 10.40
CA GLU A 53 -9.08 -8.14 10.14
C GLU A 53 -10.50 -7.57 10.28
N THR A 54 -10.69 -6.26 10.12
CA THR A 54 -12.00 -5.60 10.27
C THR A 54 -12.49 -5.03 8.95
N LYS A 55 -13.82 -4.97 8.77
CA LYS A 55 -14.43 -4.26 7.61
C LYS A 55 -13.94 -2.81 7.54
N LYS A 56 -13.86 -2.14 8.69
CA LYS A 56 -13.36 -0.76 8.79
C LYS A 56 -11.94 -0.62 8.24
N ALA A 57 -11.04 -1.55 8.56
CA ALA A 57 -9.70 -1.57 8.01
C ALA A 57 -9.70 -1.69 6.48
N VAL A 58 -10.53 -2.59 5.93
CA VAL A 58 -10.68 -2.75 4.47
C VAL A 58 -11.18 -1.45 3.83
N ASP A 59 -12.21 -0.83 4.38
CA ASP A 59 -12.77 0.42 3.87
C ASP A 59 -11.75 1.58 3.94
N GLU A 60 -11.00 1.70 5.04
CA GLU A 60 -9.93 2.70 5.24
C GLU A 60 -8.80 2.51 4.21
N TYR A 61 -8.40 1.26 3.94
CA TYR A 61 -7.34 0.98 2.96
C TYR A 61 -7.83 1.13 1.51
N LEU A 62 -9.09 0.81 1.21
CA LEU A 62 -9.70 1.14 -0.08
C LEU A 62 -9.72 2.65 -0.31
N GLN A 63 -10.10 3.42 0.72
CA GLN A 63 -10.03 4.88 0.68
C GLN A 63 -8.60 5.38 0.50
N PHE A 64 -7.65 4.87 1.28
CA PHE A 64 -6.25 5.30 1.24
C PHE A 64 -5.58 5.01 -0.11
N HIS A 65 -5.87 3.85 -0.71
CA HIS A 65 -5.22 3.40 -1.94
C HIS A 65 -5.86 3.90 -3.23
N PHE A 66 -7.18 4.13 -3.24
CA PHE A 66 -7.95 4.32 -4.48
C PHE A 66 -8.89 5.52 -4.51
N ALA A 67 -9.08 6.25 -3.40
CA ALA A 67 -9.91 7.45 -3.44
C ALA A 67 -9.28 8.52 -4.34
N ALA A 68 -10.11 9.26 -5.07
CA ALA A 68 -9.65 10.42 -5.81
C ALA A 68 -9.01 11.43 -4.86
N PRO A 69 -7.95 12.16 -5.27
CA PRO A 69 -7.26 13.15 -4.44
C PRO A 69 -8.20 14.14 -3.72
N GLU A 70 -9.24 14.62 -4.41
CA GLU A 70 -10.26 15.53 -3.91
C GLU A 70 -11.22 14.89 -2.89
N ASP A 71 -11.48 13.59 -3.01
CA ASP A 71 -12.31 12.84 -2.07
C ASP A 71 -11.51 12.46 -0.81
N LEU A 72 -10.24 12.08 -0.98
CA LEU A 72 -9.35 11.75 0.11
C LEU A 72 -9.06 13.00 0.95
N LEU A 73 -8.67 14.11 0.32
CA LEU A 73 -8.32 15.37 0.98
C LEU A 73 -9.01 16.57 0.29
N PRO A 74 -10.26 16.90 0.67
CA PRO A 74 -11.01 18.01 0.05
C PRO A 74 -10.49 19.40 0.47
N TYR A 75 -9.65 19.48 1.50
CA TYR A 75 -9.15 20.75 2.03
C TYR A 75 -7.99 21.30 1.20
N SER A 76 -8.07 22.58 0.82
CA SER A 76 -7.02 23.25 0.04
C SER A 76 -5.74 23.49 0.84
N ASN A 77 -5.84 23.64 2.16
CA ASN A 77 -4.73 23.83 3.09
C ASN A 77 -4.13 22.53 3.65
N GLY A 78 -4.54 21.37 3.13
CA GLY A 78 -4.00 20.08 3.55
C GLY A 78 -2.69 19.72 2.83
N PRO A 79 -1.96 18.70 3.32
CA PRO A 79 -0.66 18.28 2.78
C PRO A 79 -0.82 17.51 1.45
N LYS A 80 -0.96 18.21 0.32
CA LYS A 80 -1.22 17.59 -0.99
C LYS A 80 -0.12 16.65 -1.46
N ASP A 81 1.12 16.87 -1.05
CA ASP A 81 2.25 16.00 -1.37
C ASP A 81 2.13 14.60 -0.75
N ALA A 82 1.24 14.41 0.23
CA ALA A 82 0.97 13.13 0.88
C ALA A 82 0.00 12.23 0.07
N LEU A 83 -0.62 12.75 -0.98
CA LEU A 83 -1.56 12.01 -1.83
C LEU A 83 -0.81 11.07 -2.78
N MET A 84 -1.56 10.20 -3.46
CA MET A 84 -1.03 9.27 -4.47
C MET A 84 0.16 8.43 -3.95
N PHE A 85 0.08 8.00 -2.69
CA PHE A 85 1.16 7.29 -2.01
C PHE A 85 1.62 6.06 -2.80
N THR A 86 0.67 5.18 -3.15
CA THR A 86 0.91 3.93 -3.90
C THR A 86 1.55 4.18 -5.26
N ALA A 87 1.06 5.16 -6.02
CA ALA A 87 1.62 5.53 -7.32
C ALA A 87 3.07 6.05 -7.20
N ARG A 88 3.36 6.89 -6.21
CA ARG A 88 4.73 7.39 -5.96
C ARG A 88 5.69 6.27 -5.56
N LEU A 89 5.22 5.24 -4.85
CA LEU A 89 6.02 4.06 -4.54
C LEU A 89 6.31 3.21 -5.77
N ALA A 90 5.32 2.98 -6.63
CA ALA A 90 5.51 2.26 -7.89
C ALA A 90 6.51 2.97 -8.81
N GLN A 91 6.42 4.31 -8.91
CA GLN A 91 7.39 5.13 -9.65
C GLN A 91 8.81 5.03 -9.07
N LEU A 92 8.95 4.90 -7.75
CA LEU A 92 10.26 4.67 -7.13
C LEU A 92 10.82 3.29 -7.54
N CYS A 93 9.98 2.26 -7.57
CA CYS A 93 10.36 0.92 -8.04
C CYS A 93 10.78 0.92 -9.51
N GLU A 94 9.96 1.53 -10.38
CA GLU A 94 10.20 1.64 -11.82
C GLU A 94 11.54 2.34 -12.12
N ARG A 95 11.80 3.49 -11.49
CA ARG A 95 13.01 4.29 -11.71
C ARG A 95 14.30 3.53 -11.40
N HIS A 96 14.27 2.60 -10.45
CA HIS A 96 15.47 1.92 -9.94
C HIS A 96 15.58 0.45 -10.36
N CYS A 97 14.57 -0.11 -11.02
CA CYS A 97 14.62 -1.49 -11.53
C CYS A 97 15.31 -1.53 -12.91
N ALA A 98 16.58 -1.90 -12.93
CA ALA A 98 17.36 -1.97 -14.18
C ALA A 98 16.80 -2.95 -15.21
N ALA A 99 16.05 -3.97 -14.80
CA ALA A 99 15.42 -4.93 -15.71
C ALA A 99 14.33 -4.29 -16.60
N LEU A 100 13.72 -3.18 -16.16
CA LEU A 100 12.78 -2.41 -16.98
C LEU A 100 13.48 -1.54 -18.04
N GLN A 101 14.80 -1.40 -17.96
CA GLN A 101 15.62 -0.58 -18.85
C GLN A 101 16.41 -1.45 -19.84
N ASP A 102 16.11 -2.75 -19.92
CA ASP A 102 16.76 -3.65 -20.85
C ASP A 102 16.14 -3.58 -22.25
N PHE A 103 16.77 -2.80 -23.13
CA PHE A 103 16.39 -2.69 -24.54
C PHE A 103 17.03 -3.76 -25.44
N THR A 104 17.91 -4.61 -24.88
CA THR A 104 18.57 -5.67 -25.66
C THR A 104 17.65 -6.87 -25.88
N GLY A 105 16.63 -7.04 -25.02
CA GLY A 105 15.76 -8.22 -25.02
C GLY A 105 16.44 -9.49 -24.52
N GLU A 106 17.62 -9.38 -23.91
CA GLU A 106 18.38 -10.52 -23.39
C GLU A 106 17.86 -11.01 -22.03
N ARG A 107 17.17 -10.15 -21.28
CA ARG A 107 16.54 -10.53 -20.00
C ARG A 107 15.12 -11.04 -20.16
N GLU A 108 14.72 -11.91 -19.24
CA GLU A 108 13.32 -12.28 -19.03
C GLU A 108 12.47 -11.08 -18.64
N GLU A 109 11.16 -11.18 -18.85
CA GLU A 109 10.21 -10.13 -18.45
C GLU A 109 10.32 -9.86 -16.93
N PRO A 110 10.43 -8.57 -16.53
CA PRO A 110 10.70 -8.23 -15.14
C PRO A 110 9.49 -8.53 -14.25
N VAL A 111 9.77 -9.12 -13.09
CA VAL A 111 8.76 -9.49 -12.09
C VAL A 111 8.89 -8.59 -10.86
N ALA A 112 7.77 -8.02 -10.41
CA ALA A 112 7.69 -7.30 -9.14
C ALA A 112 6.85 -8.05 -8.09
N VAL A 113 7.26 -7.95 -6.82
CA VAL A 113 6.51 -8.45 -5.67
C VAL A 113 6.24 -7.31 -4.71
N ASP A 114 4.97 -7.10 -4.36
CA ASP A 114 4.50 -6.13 -3.37
C ASP A 114 4.15 -6.90 -2.09
N VAL A 115 5.05 -6.87 -1.10
CA VAL A 115 4.89 -7.60 0.16
C VAL A 115 4.24 -6.67 1.19
N GLY A 116 3.15 -7.12 1.80
CA GLY A 116 2.24 -6.25 2.57
C GLY A 116 1.38 -5.39 1.66
N CYS A 117 0.84 -5.97 0.57
CA CYS A 117 0.15 -5.22 -0.47
C CYS A 117 -1.19 -4.59 -0.03
N ALA A 118 -1.71 -4.97 1.14
CA ALA A 118 -3.05 -4.69 1.60
C ALA A 118 -4.07 -4.92 0.48
N VAL A 119 -4.91 -3.92 0.17
CA VAL A 119 -5.95 -4.00 -0.87
C VAL A 119 -5.40 -3.85 -2.32
N GLY A 120 -4.08 -3.90 -2.50
CA GLY A 120 -3.43 -4.02 -3.81
C GLY A 120 -3.11 -2.71 -4.53
N GLY A 121 -3.20 -1.57 -3.86
CA GLY A 121 -3.03 -0.25 -4.49
C GLY A 121 -1.68 -0.09 -5.20
N ALA A 122 -0.58 -0.37 -4.51
CA ALA A 122 0.75 -0.31 -5.10
C ALA A 122 0.98 -1.45 -6.13
N SER A 123 0.42 -2.64 -5.88
CA SER A 123 0.44 -3.75 -6.84
C SER A 123 -0.16 -3.38 -8.21
N PHE A 124 -1.29 -2.68 -8.23
CA PHE A 124 -1.88 -2.18 -9.49
C PHE A 124 -1.01 -1.11 -10.15
N GLU A 125 -0.49 -0.16 -9.37
CA GLU A 125 0.38 0.89 -9.92
C GLU A 125 1.69 0.31 -10.50
N LEU A 126 2.27 -0.72 -9.88
CA LEU A 126 3.42 -1.45 -10.42
C LEU A 126 3.12 -2.09 -11.78
N ALA A 127 1.89 -2.55 -12.02
CA ALA A 127 1.51 -3.19 -13.29
C ALA A 127 1.52 -2.25 -14.50
N ARG A 128 1.67 -0.94 -14.29
CA ARG A 128 1.95 0.03 -15.35
C ARG A 128 3.26 -0.28 -16.07
N ALA A 129 4.30 -0.60 -15.30
CA ALA A 129 5.64 -0.84 -15.81
C ALA A 129 5.99 -2.34 -15.83
N PHE A 130 5.62 -3.09 -14.79
CA PHE A 130 5.95 -4.51 -14.67
C PHE A 130 4.91 -5.39 -15.37
N PRO A 131 5.33 -6.27 -16.31
CA PRO A 131 4.43 -7.23 -16.95
C PRO A 131 3.82 -8.26 -15.98
N HIS A 132 4.53 -8.58 -14.90
CA HIS A 132 4.09 -9.53 -13.87
C HIS A 132 4.25 -8.92 -12.48
N VAL A 133 3.15 -8.84 -11.74
CA VAL A 133 3.13 -8.36 -10.35
C VAL A 133 2.46 -9.37 -9.44
N LEU A 134 3.10 -9.69 -8.31
CA LEU A 134 2.51 -10.50 -7.24
C LEU A 134 2.35 -9.64 -5.97
N GLY A 135 1.11 -9.37 -5.57
CA GLY A 135 0.80 -8.80 -4.26
C GLY A 135 0.65 -9.91 -3.21
N ILE A 136 1.31 -9.76 -2.06
CA ILE A 136 1.24 -10.70 -0.94
C ILE A 136 0.80 -9.94 0.31
N ASP A 137 -0.21 -10.42 1.02
CA ASP A 137 -0.60 -9.87 2.31
C ASP A 137 -1.01 -10.98 3.28
N TYR A 138 -0.80 -10.73 4.58
CA TYR A 138 -1.18 -11.66 5.65
C TYR A 138 -2.69 -11.65 5.90
N SER A 139 -3.35 -10.52 5.65
CA SER A 139 -4.78 -10.38 5.89
C SER A 139 -5.61 -10.96 4.76
N LYS A 140 -6.42 -11.97 5.09
CA LYS A 140 -7.35 -12.58 4.14
C LYS A 140 -8.35 -11.55 3.60
N HIS A 141 -8.84 -10.64 4.45
CA HIS A 141 -9.79 -9.62 4.06
C HIS A 141 -9.21 -8.60 3.08
N PHE A 142 -7.95 -8.21 3.25
CA PHE A 142 -7.25 -7.37 2.28
C PHE A 142 -7.03 -8.09 0.95
N VAL A 143 -6.58 -9.34 0.96
CA VAL A 143 -6.40 -10.12 -0.26
C VAL A 143 -7.72 -10.32 -1.01
N GLU A 144 -8.82 -10.60 -0.29
CA GLU A 144 -10.16 -10.74 -0.89
C GLU A 144 -10.64 -9.42 -1.54
N ALA A 145 -10.40 -8.28 -0.90
CA ALA A 145 -10.69 -6.96 -1.45
C ALA A 145 -9.83 -6.64 -2.69
N ALA A 146 -8.53 -6.96 -2.65
CA ALA A 146 -7.62 -6.81 -3.78
C ALA A 146 -8.05 -7.67 -4.98
N GLU A 147 -8.44 -8.92 -4.73
CA GLU A 147 -9.00 -9.82 -5.73
C GLU A 147 -10.35 -9.33 -6.29
N HIS A 148 -11.18 -8.71 -5.46
CA HIS A 148 -12.42 -8.05 -5.92
C HIS A 148 -12.09 -6.88 -6.87
N MET A 149 -11.19 -5.99 -6.46
CA MET A 149 -10.70 -4.88 -7.29
C MET A 149 -10.10 -5.38 -8.59
N LYS A 150 -9.32 -6.47 -8.56
CA LYS A 150 -8.75 -7.10 -9.76
C LYS A 150 -9.82 -7.62 -10.71
N ARG A 151 -10.90 -8.24 -10.22
CA ARG A 151 -11.97 -8.78 -11.08
C ARG A 151 -12.88 -7.68 -11.62
N ARG A 152 -13.32 -6.76 -10.78
CA ARG A 152 -14.35 -5.77 -11.12
C ARG A 152 -13.79 -4.42 -11.61
N GLY A 153 -12.58 -4.07 -11.19
CA GLY A 153 -11.97 -2.76 -11.41
C GLY A 153 -12.47 -1.69 -10.44
N VAL A 154 -13.52 -1.99 -9.67
CA VAL A 154 -14.14 -1.08 -8.70
C VAL A 154 -14.63 -1.85 -7.48
N CYS A 155 -14.75 -1.19 -6.34
CA CYS A 155 -15.32 -1.73 -5.11
C CYS A 155 -16.03 -0.62 -4.32
N GLU A 156 -17.25 -0.88 -3.85
CA GLU A 156 -17.94 0.03 -2.93
C GLU A 156 -17.36 -0.11 -1.51
N TYR A 157 -17.19 1.02 -0.82
CA TYR A 157 -16.75 1.04 0.57
C TYR A 157 -17.50 2.14 1.35
N GLU A 158 -17.40 2.10 2.68
CA GLU A 158 -18.01 3.10 3.56
C GLU A 158 -16.95 3.99 4.22
N ALA A 159 -16.96 5.28 3.89
CA ALA A 159 -16.12 6.28 4.55
C ALA A 159 -16.84 6.85 5.78
N VAL A 160 -16.15 6.94 6.91
CA VAL A 160 -16.68 7.66 8.07
C VAL A 160 -16.68 9.16 7.80
N VAL A 161 -17.82 9.80 8.05
CA VAL A 161 -17.97 11.25 7.96
C VAL A 161 -17.78 11.86 9.35
N GLU A 162 -18.61 11.42 10.31
CA GLU A 162 -18.61 11.87 11.70
C GLU A 162 -19.33 10.84 12.59
N GLY A 163 -18.69 10.35 13.66
CA GLY A 163 -19.29 9.34 14.54
C GLY A 163 -19.76 8.11 13.76
N GLU A 164 -21.05 7.76 13.91
CA GLU A 164 -21.68 6.65 13.17
C GLU A 164 -22.13 7.02 11.75
N VAL A 165 -22.05 8.30 11.36
CA VAL A 165 -22.45 8.77 10.04
C VAL A 165 -21.42 8.31 9.01
N ARG A 166 -21.87 7.48 8.06
CA ARG A 166 -21.05 6.94 6.98
C ARG A 166 -21.55 7.40 5.61
N GLN A 167 -20.63 7.52 4.66
CA GLN A 167 -20.89 7.82 3.26
C GLN A 167 -20.43 6.63 2.41
N ARG A 168 -21.26 6.21 1.45
CA ARG A 168 -20.85 5.23 0.44
C ARG A 168 -19.97 5.90 -0.61
N CYS A 169 -18.85 5.27 -0.90
CA CYS A 169 -17.85 5.73 -1.86
C CYS A 169 -17.49 4.57 -2.80
N LEU A 170 -16.80 4.89 -3.89
CA LEU A 170 -16.35 3.92 -4.88
C LEU A 170 -14.82 4.00 -5.00
N ALA A 171 -14.14 2.91 -4.67
CA ALA A 171 -12.73 2.72 -5.02
C ALA A 171 -12.65 2.23 -6.46
N ALA A 172 -11.71 2.75 -7.24
CA ALA A 172 -11.52 2.37 -8.63
C ALA A 172 -10.03 2.18 -8.95
N VAL A 173 -9.72 1.09 -9.66
CA VAL A 173 -8.42 0.96 -10.32
C VAL A 173 -8.44 1.88 -11.56
N PRO A 174 -7.41 2.72 -11.77
CA PRO A 174 -7.29 3.51 -12.99
C PRO A 174 -7.47 2.68 -14.26
N ALA A 175 -8.26 3.19 -15.21
CA ALA A 175 -8.70 2.44 -16.39
C ALA A 175 -7.56 2.05 -17.34
N ASP A 176 -6.42 2.73 -17.25
CA ASP A 176 -5.22 2.51 -18.04
C ASP A 176 -4.27 1.45 -17.45
N ILE A 177 -4.59 0.91 -16.27
CA ILE A 177 -3.85 -0.22 -15.68
C ILE A 177 -4.41 -1.55 -16.17
N ASP A 178 -3.55 -2.37 -16.75
CA ASP A 178 -3.88 -3.76 -17.08
C ASP A 178 -3.88 -4.63 -15.83
N ARG A 179 -5.08 -4.80 -15.24
CA ARG A 179 -5.32 -5.64 -14.05
C ARG A 179 -4.95 -7.10 -14.23
N SER A 180 -4.82 -7.61 -15.47
CA SER A 180 -4.49 -9.02 -15.71
C SER A 180 -3.04 -9.36 -15.34
N ARG A 181 -2.16 -8.35 -15.28
CA ARG A 181 -0.75 -8.45 -14.89
C ARG A 181 -0.54 -8.70 -13.40
N VAL A 182 -1.57 -8.48 -12.57
CA VAL A 182 -1.48 -8.60 -11.12
C VAL A 182 -2.04 -9.94 -10.65
N ARG A 183 -1.37 -10.60 -9.72
CA ARG A 183 -1.91 -11.73 -8.94
C ARG A 183 -1.82 -11.40 -7.46
N PHE A 184 -2.74 -11.91 -6.65
CA PHE A 184 -2.69 -11.78 -5.20
C PHE A 184 -2.53 -13.14 -4.53
N MET A 185 -1.83 -13.15 -3.40
CA MET A 185 -1.59 -14.34 -2.59
C MET A 185 -1.73 -14.00 -1.12
N LEU A 186 -2.46 -14.84 -0.38
CA LEU A 186 -2.41 -14.83 1.08
C LEU A 186 -1.07 -15.40 1.53
N GLY A 187 -0.31 -14.65 2.33
CA GLY A 187 1.01 -15.10 2.77
C GLY A 187 1.61 -14.27 3.88
N ASP A 188 2.48 -14.90 4.67
CA ASP A 188 3.24 -14.25 5.74
C ASP A 188 4.59 -13.77 5.20
N ALA A 189 4.88 -12.47 5.36
CA ALA A 189 6.16 -11.87 4.97
C ALA A 189 7.35 -12.45 5.75
N CYS A 190 7.15 -12.94 6.97
CA CYS A 190 8.16 -13.64 7.77
C CYS A 190 8.31 -15.12 7.36
N ALA A 191 7.46 -15.66 6.48
CA ALA A 191 7.49 -17.05 6.03
C ALA A 191 7.14 -17.18 4.53
N LEU A 192 7.70 -16.30 3.69
CA LEU A 192 7.47 -16.33 2.25
C LEU A 192 7.94 -17.68 1.65
N PRO A 193 7.12 -18.36 0.81
CA PRO A 193 7.46 -19.67 0.28
C PRO A 193 8.81 -19.71 -0.43
N ASP A 194 9.58 -20.78 -0.21
CA ASP A 194 10.83 -21.04 -0.95
C ASP A 194 10.60 -21.33 -2.43
N SER A 195 9.37 -21.71 -2.79
CA SER A 195 8.94 -21.89 -4.18
C SER A 195 8.79 -20.58 -4.96
N LEU A 196 8.83 -19.42 -4.30
CA LEU A 196 8.88 -18.14 -5.00
C LEU A 196 10.24 -18.01 -5.71
N ALA A 197 10.17 -17.97 -7.05
CA ALA A 197 11.31 -17.68 -7.90
C ALA A 197 11.91 -16.31 -7.58
N GLN A 198 13.17 -16.10 -7.98
CA GLN A 198 13.79 -14.79 -7.81
C GLN A 198 13.11 -13.72 -8.66
N VAL A 199 12.99 -12.51 -8.14
CA VAL A 199 12.28 -11.38 -8.78
C VAL A 199 13.17 -10.17 -8.96
N ASP A 200 12.77 -9.26 -9.85
CA ASP A 200 13.54 -8.09 -10.23
C ASP A 200 13.31 -6.90 -9.30
N CYS A 201 12.14 -6.86 -8.66
CA CYS A 201 11.76 -5.82 -7.71
C CYS A 201 10.94 -6.38 -6.54
N VAL A 202 11.28 -5.97 -5.31
CA VAL A 202 10.44 -6.15 -4.13
C VAL A 202 10.10 -4.79 -3.55
N LEU A 203 8.81 -4.50 -3.38
CA LEU A 203 8.30 -3.38 -2.61
C LEU A 203 7.83 -3.87 -1.24
N ALA A 204 8.24 -3.19 -0.18
CA ALA A 204 7.78 -3.44 1.18
C ALA A 204 7.40 -2.11 1.84
N ALA A 205 6.14 -1.72 1.68
CA ALA A 205 5.65 -0.39 2.01
C ALA A 205 4.97 -0.34 3.39
N ASN A 206 5.53 0.42 4.32
CA ASN A 206 5.06 0.54 5.71
C ASN A 206 4.87 -0.81 6.42
N LEU A 207 5.56 -1.86 5.94
CA LEU A 207 5.43 -3.24 6.39
C LEU A 207 6.34 -3.54 7.57
N LEU A 208 7.61 -3.15 7.50
CA LEU A 208 8.67 -3.71 8.37
C LEU A 208 8.38 -3.55 9.86
N CYS A 209 7.87 -2.38 10.28
CA CYS A 209 7.51 -2.12 11.68
C CYS A 209 6.20 -2.77 12.14
N ARG A 210 5.56 -3.57 11.28
CA ARG A 210 4.35 -4.38 11.54
C ARG A 210 4.64 -5.89 11.51
N LEU A 211 5.89 -6.29 11.32
CA LEU A 211 6.28 -7.71 11.31
C LEU A 211 6.60 -8.20 12.72
N PRO A 212 6.21 -9.45 13.08
CA PRO A 212 6.61 -10.05 14.35
C PRO A 212 8.12 -10.29 14.42
N ASP A 213 8.76 -10.55 13.29
CA ASP A 213 10.22 -10.63 13.15
C ASP A 213 10.69 -9.95 11.86
N PRO A 214 11.01 -8.65 11.90
CA PRO A 214 11.42 -7.90 10.71
C PRO A 214 12.75 -8.37 10.12
N ARG A 215 13.63 -8.99 10.92
CA ARG A 215 14.95 -9.45 10.47
C ARG A 215 14.80 -10.61 9.49
N VAL A 216 13.90 -11.55 9.77
CA VAL A 216 13.62 -12.70 8.89
C VAL A 216 13.21 -12.26 7.49
N PHE A 217 12.39 -11.22 7.38
CA PHE A 217 12.00 -10.67 6.06
C PHE A 217 13.18 -10.06 5.30
N LEU A 218 14.03 -9.28 5.97
CA LEU A 218 15.23 -8.70 5.35
C LEU A 218 16.21 -9.78 4.87
N GLU A 219 16.39 -10.83 5.67
CA GLU A 219 17.21 -11.99 5.30
C GLU A 219 16.61 -12.75 4.11
N ARG A 220 15.28 -12.93 4.07
CA ARG A 220 14.58 -13.55 2.93
C ARG A 220 14.76 -12.74 1.64
N CYS A 221 14.78 -11.41 1.71
CA CYS A 221 15.02 -10.56 0.53
C CYS A 221 16.36 -10.87 -0.15
N ARG A 222 17.39 -11.29 0.62
CA ARG A 222 18.69 -11.71 0.08
C ARG A 222 18.57 -12.90 -0.86
N SER A 223 17.63 -13.82 -0.68
CA SER A 223 17.46 -14.95 -1.60
C SER A 223 16.37 -14.73 -2.64
N LEU A 224 15.42 -13.82 -2.37
CA LEU A 224 14.26 -13.53 -3.22
C LEU A 224 14.56 -12.61 -4.40
N ILE A 225 15.51 -11.69 -4.29
CA ILE A 225 15.72 -10.64 -5.32
C ILE A 225 16.84 -11.07 -6.25
N LYS A 226 16.72 -11.03 -7.57
CA LYS A 226 17.82 -11.38 -8.50
C LYS A 226 19.04 -10.47 -8.28
N PRO A 227 20.28 -10.93 -8.54
CA PRO A 227 21.44 -10.02 -8.60
C PRO A 227 21.18 -8.84 -9.54
N GLY A 228 21.43 -7.61 -9.07
CA GLY A 228 21.09 -6.38 -9.79
C GLY A 228 19.62 -5.93 -9.69
N GLY A 229 18.74 -6.74 -9.10
CA GLY A 229 17.36 -6.37 -8.76
C GLY A 229 17.28 -5.39 -7.58
N VAL A 230 16.08 -4.91 -7.28
CA VAL A 230 15.86 -3.84 -6.31
C VAL A 230 14.93 -4.24 -5.16
N LEU A 231 15.26 -3.80 -3.94
CA LEU A 231 14.38 -3.75 -2.78
C LEU A 231 14.04 -2.28 -2.48
N VAL A 232 12.77 -1.94 -2.55
CA VAL A 232 12.24 -0.65 -2.09
C VAL A 232 11.59 -0.85 -0.74
N LEU A 233 12.27 -0.42 0.32
CA LEU A 233 11.82 -0.53 1.69
C LEU A 233 11.31 0.83 2.16
N VAL A 234 10.06 0.90 2.62
CA VAL A 234 9.46 2.16 3.09
C VAL A 234 8.97 1.94 4.52
N SER A 235 9.42 2.76 5.46
CA SER A 235 9.04 2.58 6.86
C SER A 235 8.93 3.90 7.63
N PRO A 236 7.89 4.08 8.45
CA PRO A 236 7.80 5.19 9.41
C PRO A 236 8.54 4.88 10.73
N TYR A 237 9.14 3.70 10.87
CA TYR A 237 9.86 3.26 12.08
C TYR A 237 9.04 3.35 13.38
N SER A 238 7.73 3.15 13.29
CA SER A 238 6.83 3.38 14.42
C SER A 238 6.94 2.38 15.57
N TRP A 239 7.70 1.27 15.39
CA TRP A 239 7.98 0.18 16.33
C TRP A 239 7.05 0.11 17.56
N LEU A 240 6.09 -0.81 17.51
CA LEU A 240 5.09 -0.96 18.56
C LEU A 240 5.11 -2.39 19.12
N LYS A 241 5.07 -2.52 20.45
CA LYS A 241 5.10 -3.82 21.15
C LYS A 241 3.93 -4.73 20.81
N SER A 242 2.83 -4.15 20.33
CA SER A 242 1.66 -4.92 19.86
C SER A 242 1.90 -5.64 18.53
N TRP A 243 3.00 -5.33 17.83
CA TRP A 243 3.38 -5.93 16.56
C TRP A 243 4.66 -6.75 16.66
N THR A 244 5.66 -6.20 17.31
CA THR A 244 7.01 -6.78 17.39
C THR A 244 7.46 -6.73 18.84
N GLU A 245 7.92 -7.86 19.39
CA GLU A 245 8.62 -7.89 20.68
C GLU A 245 9.81 -6.92 20.65
N GLN A 246 10.07 -6.21 21.73
CA GLN A 246 11.06 -5.11 21.73
C GLN A 246 12.47 -5.61 21.40
N GLU A 247 12.78 -6.83 21.80
CA GLU A 247 14.04 -7.54 21.55
C GLU A 247 14.29 -7.79 20.06
N LYS A 248 13.22 -7.76 19.24
CA LYS A 248 13.27 -7.94 17.78
C LYS A 248 13.17 -6.63 17.01
N TRP A 249 13.05 -5.49 17.70
CA TRP A 249 13.05 -4.20 17.03
C TRP A 249 14.41 -3.95 16.36
N LEU A 250 14.39 -3.38 15.17
CA LEU A 250 15.61 -2.97 14.47
C LEU A 250 16.05 -1.55 14.84
N GLY A 251 15.43 -0.91 15.82
CA GLY A 251 15.78 0.42 16.29
C GLY A 251 14.63 1.05 17.08
N GLY A 252 14.72 2.35 17.37
CA GLY A 252 13.72 3.06 18.18
C GLY A 252 13.87 2.82 19.68
N PHE A 253 15.07 2.45 20.12
CA PHE A 253 15.43 2.25 21.53
C PHE A 253 16.83 2.82 21.81
N TYR A 254 17.24 2.79 23.08
CA TYR A 254 18.58 3.20 23.52
C TYR A 254 19.39 1.98 23.95
N GLN A 255 20.66 1.94 23.57
CA GLN A 255 21.64 0.95 24.00
C GLN A 255 22.89 1.70 24.51
N ASP A 256 23.31 1.42 25.74
CA ASP A 256 24.45 2.08 26.41
C ASP A 256 24.39 3.63 26.33
N GLY A 257 23.18 4.18 26.49
CA GLY A 257 22.93 5.63 26.44
C GLY A 257 22.92 6.23 25.02
N LYS A 258 23.14 5.44 23.96
CA LYS A 258 23.10 5.89 22.57
C LYS A 258 21.81 5.46 21.88
N PRO A 259 21.17 6.32 21.08
CA PRO A 259 19.99 5.93 20.32
C PRO A 259 20.39 4.94 19.22
N VAL A 260 19.63 3.85 19.09
CA VAL A 260 19.73 2.90 17.97
C VAL A 260 18.65 3.24 16.95
N ARG A 261 19.04 3.65 15.73
CA ARG A 261 18.09 4.05 14.70
C ARG A 261 17.79 2.90 13.74
N GLY A 262 16.50 2.77 13.38
CA GLY A 262 16.03 1.74 12.46
C GLY A 262 16.81 1.70 11.15
N SER A 263 17.00 2.86 10.52
CA SER A 263 17.73 2.99 9.25
C SER A 263 19.20 2.54 9.32
N GLU A 264 19.87 2.78 10.45
CA GLU A 264 21.28 2.39 10.65
C GLU A 264 21.40 0.87 10.78
N THR A 265 20.53 0.25 11.57
CA THR A 265 20.50 -1.21 11.73
C THR A 265 20.08 -1.91 10.44
N ILE A 266 19.07 -1.40 9.74
CA ILE A 266 18.67 -1.92 8.41
C ILE A 266 19.85 -1.84 7.43
N THR A 267 20.56 -0.72 7.42
CA THR A 267 21.76 -0.55 6.60
C THR A 267 22.81 -1.58 6.95
N ALA A 268 23.13 -1.77 8.22
CA ALA A 268 24.09 -2.78 8.65
C ALA A 268 23.69 -4.21 8.23
N ILE A 269 22.39 -4.54 8.22
CA ILE A 269 21.87 -5.85 7.81
C ILE A 269 21.98 -6.07 6.30
N LEU A 270 21.68 -5.05 5.49
CA LEU A 270 21.56 -5.18 4.04
C LEU A 270 22.89 -4.96 3.28
N SER A 271 23.77 -4.09 3.79
CA SER A 271 25.03 -3.71 3.14
C SER A 271 25.95 -4.87 2.70
N PRO A 272 25.95 -6.07 3.33
CA PRO A 272 26.75 -7.19 2.84
C PRO A 272 26.37 -7.67 1.42
N ASP A 273 25.10 -7.55 1.01
CA ASP A 273 24.60 -8.06 -0.29
C ASP A 273 23.88 -7.01 -1.13
N PHE A 274 23.65 -5.82 -0.56
CA PHE A 274 22.95 -4.73 -1.22
C PHE A 274 23.70 -3.42 -1.09
N GLU A 275 23.54 -2.57 -2.10
CA GLU A 275 23.99 -1.19 -2.12
C GLU A 275 22.79 -0.26 -1.94
N LEU A 276 22.86 0.70 -1.02
CA LEU A 276 21.86 1.77 -0.90
C LEU A 276 22.07 2.77 -2.04
N VAL A 277 21.15 2.78 -3.00
CA VAL A 277 21.28 3.61 -4.22
C VAL A 277 20.43 4.88 -4.19
N ALA A 278 19.39 4.91 -3.35
CA ALA A 278 18.59 6.12 -3.13
C ALA A 278 17.88 6.07 -1.78
N GLN A 279 17.56 7.24 -1.25
CA GLN A 279 16.68 7.39 -0.09
C GLN A 279 15.90 8.70 -0.19
N GLN A 280 14.65 8.69 0.25
CA GLN A 280 13.80 9.88 0.27
C GLN A 280 12.68 9.78 1.31
N ASP A 281 12.20 10.92 1.75
CA ASP A 281 10.97 11.02 2.52
C ASP A 281 9.75 10.83 1.62
N VAL A 282 8.78 10.04 2.10
CA VAL A 282 7.54 9.73 1.40
C VAL A 282 6.36 10.03 2.33
N PRO A 283 5.78 11.24 2.25
CA PRO A 283 4.59 11.57 3.02
C PRO A 283 3.40 10.71 2.60
N PHE A 284 2.50 10.39 3.52
CA PHE A 284 1.26 9.68 3.26
C PHE A 284 0.14 10.22 4.15
N LEU A 285 -1.10 10.05 3.71
CA LEU A 285 -2.28 10.55 4.40
C LEU A 285 -3.34 9.46 4.50
N ILE A 286 -3.70 9.10 5.73
CA ILE A 286 -4.85 8.23 6.00
C ILE A 286 -5.96 9.10 6.55
N ARG A 287 -7.16 8.98 5.97
CA ARG A 287 -8.35 9.68 6.44
C ARG A 287 -9.10 8.77 7.41
N GLU A 288 -9.25 9.20 8.67
CA GLU A 288 -10.05 8.47 9.65
C GLU A 288 -11.53 8.82 9.53
N HIS A 289 -11.82 10.11 9.39
CA HIS A 289 -13.15 10.62 9.06
C HIS A 289 -13.03 12.01 8.40
N ALA A 290 -14.14 12.66 8.05
CA ALA A 290 -14.12 13.89 7.25
C ALA A 290 -13.33 15.07 7.86
N ARG A 291 -13.01 15.03 9.16
CA ARG A 291 -12.34 16.09 9.92
C ARG A 291 -11.06 15.63 10.63
N LYS A 292 -10.66 14.36 10.51
CA LYS A 292 -9.48 13.81 11.17
C LYS A 292 -8.67 12.95 10.22
N PHE A 293 -7.40 13.27 10.14
CA PHE A 293 -6.43 12.65 9.25
C PHE A 293 -5.20 12.27 10.05
N GLN A 294 -4.59 11.16 9.67
CA GLN A 294 -3.23 10.83 10.04
C GLN A 294 -2.33 11.22 8.88
N TRP A 295 -1.54 12.27 9.08
CA TRP A 295 -0.40 12.57 8.22
C TRP A 295 0.84 11.87 8.78
N GLY A 296 1.51 11.11 7.94
CA GLY A 296 2.78 10.46 8.27
C GLY A 296 3.81 10.75 7.18
N CYS A 297 5.08 10.54 7.52
CA CYS A 297 6.18 10.61 6.57
C CYS A 297 7.07 9.39 6.78
N SER A 298 7.08 8.49 5.79
CA SER A 298 7.91 7.30 5.83
C SER A 298 9.24 7.56 5.16
N HIS A 299 10.29 6.93 5.65
CA HIS A 299 11.59 6.92 5.00
C HIS A 299 11.61 5.77 3.97
N ALA A 300 11.75 6.10 2.70
CA ALA A 300 12.01 5.13 1.65
C ALA A 300 13.52 4.96 1.44
N MET A 301 13.96 3.71 1.43
CA MET A 301 15.34 3.29 1.15
C MET A 301 15.32 2.31 -0.02
N VAL A 302 16.06 2.64 -1.08
CA VAL A 302 16.15 1.83 -2.30
C VAL A 302 17.48 1.11 -2.32
N TRP A 303 17.42 -0.21 -2.30
CA TRP A 303 18.57 -1.10 -2.21
C TRP A 303 18.71 -1.89 -3.50
N LYS A 304 19.87 -1.83 -4.12
CA LYS A 304 20.19 -2.67 -5.29
C LYS A 304 20.96 -3.89 -4.82
N ARG A 305 20.51 -5.09 -5.20
CA ARG A 305 21.25 -6.32 -4.89
C ARG A 305 22.57 -6.33 -5.67
N ASN A 306 23.67 -6.57 -4.98
CA ASN A 306 24.99 -6.66 -5.59
C ASN A 306 24.98 -7.76 -6.67
N GLY A 307 25.61 -7.50 -7.82
CA GLY A 307 25.92 -8.54 -8.78
C GLY A 307 26.83 -9.58 -8.12
N ARG A 308 26.78 -10.84 -8.58
CA ARG A 308 27.87 -11.76 -8.23
C ARG A 308 29.16 -11.15 -8.77
N VAL A 309 30.12 -10.89 -7.89
CA VAL A 309 31.53 -10.83 -8.29
C VAL A 309 31.83 -12.24 -8.78
N VAL A 310 31.94 -12.41 -10.09
CA VAL A 310 32.46 -13.64 -10.70
C VAL A 310 33.93 -13.76 -10.34
#